data_AF-A0A060YL29-F1
#
_entry.id   AF-A0A060YL29-F1
#
_cell.length_a   1.000
_cell.length_b   1.000
_cell.length_c   1.000
_cell.angle_alpha   90.00
_cell.angle_beta   90.00
_cell.angle_gamma   90.00
#
_symmetry.space_group_name_H-M   'P 1'
#
loop_
_entity.id
_entity.type
_entity.pdbx_description
1 polymer ?
#
loop_
_entity_poly.entity_id
_entity_poly.type
_entity_poly.pdbx_seq_one_letter_code
_entity_poly.pdbx_strand_id
1 'polypeptide(L)'
;MVRRDEAVGMTTMSEVSPPLPWETPVVSASSLILDQNYINTKNQVIKAERRILKELGFCVHVKHPHKIIVMYLQVLECEKNQTLVQTAWNYMNDSLRTNVFVRFQAETIACACIYLAARALQMPLPSRPHWYMLFGATEEEIKDICITTLKLYTRKKPDYDHLEKEVERRKMSLQEAKLKAKGLNPDGTPALSNLGGFSPGSKPCECTLPWLFI
;
A
#
# COMPACT_ATOMS: atom_id res chain seq x y z
N MET A 1 17.08 -50.77 74.78
CA MET A 1 16.62 -49.52 75.42
C MET A 1 15.43 -49.00 74.64
N VAL A 2 14.25 -49.18 75.21
CA VAL A 2 12.92 -48.95 74.63
C VAL A 2 12.60 -47.45 74.52
N ARG A 3 12.11 -47.01 73.35
CA ARG A 3 11.20 -45.87 73.12
C ARG A 3 10.41 -46.19 71.83
N ARG A 4 9.08 -46.40 71.92
CA ARG A 4 8.00 -45.40 71.68
C ARG A 4 7.89 -45.04 70.18
N ASP A 5 6.74 -45.02 69.49
CA ASP A 5 5.33 -45.08 69.86
C ASP A 5 4.49 -45.56 68.65
N GLU A 6 3.25 -45.94 68.95
CA GLU A 6 2.14 -46.30 68.06
C GLU A 6 1.76 -45.21 67.03
N ALA A 7 1.28 -45.62 65.86
CA ALA A 7 -0.02 -45.18 65.32
C ALA A 7 -0.38 -45.97 64.05
N VAL A 8 -1.44 -46.76 64.17
CA VAL A 8 -2.15 -47.43 63.07
C VAL A 8 -2.86 -46.35 62.24
N GLY A 9 -2.49 -46.20 60.97
CA GLY A 9 -3.14 -45.31 60.01
C GLY A 9 -3.70 -46.12 58.84
N MET A 10 -5.03 -46.30 58.85
CA MET A 10 -5.80 -46.97 57.81
C MET A 10 -5.57 -46.38 56.42
N THR A 11 -5.30 -47.28 55.47
CA THR A 11 -5.48 -47.12 54.03
C THR A 11 -6.82 -46.45 53.70
N THR A 12 -6.78 -45.30 53.05
CA THR A 12 -7.91 -44.80 52.25
C THR A 12 -7.43 -44.61 50.82
N MET A 13 -7.98 -45.41 49.91
CA MET A 13 -7.87 -45.15 48.49
C MET A 13 -8.58 -43.83 48.20
N SER A 14 -7.83 -42.82 47.79
CA SER A 14 -8.41 -41.63 47.18
C SER A 14 -8.79 -42.00 45.75
N GLU A 15 -10.07 -42.28 45.59
CA GLU A 15 -10.77 -42.44 44.33
C GLU A 15 -10.56 -41.19 43.47
N VAL A 16 -9.84 -41.35 42.35
CA VAL A 16 -9.66 -40.29 41.35
C VAL A 16 -11.03 -40.08 40.69
N SER A 17 -11.73 -39.01 41.09
CA SER A 17 -13.02 -38.65 40.51
C SER A 17 -12.86 -38.35 39.02
N PRO A 18 -13.81 -38.79 38.16
CA PRO A 18 -13.77 -38.46 36.74
C PRO A 18 -13.98 -36.95 36.53
N PRO A 19 -13.35 -36.34 35.50
CA PRO A 19 -13.42 -34.91 35.27
C PRO A 19 -14.85 -34.44 34.94
N LEU A 20 -15.21 -33.26 35.43
CA LEU A 20 -16.55 -32.68 35.27
C LEU A 20 -16.82 -32.25 33.81
N PRO A 21 -18.09 -32.25 33.33
CA PRO A 21 -18.43 -32.12 31.91
C PRO A 21 -18.13 -30.76 31.25
N TRP A 22 -17.68 -29.76 32.02
CA TRP A 22 -17.43 -28.40 31.54
C TRP A 22 -15.95 -27.98 31.61
N GLU A 23 -15.05 -28.87 32.04
CA GLU A 23 -13.61 -28.68 31.90
C GLU A 23 -13.27 -28.67 30.40
N THR A 24 -13.25 -27.48 29.79
CA THR A 24 -12.82 -27.34 28.40
C THR A 24 -11.39 -27.85 28.31
N PRO A 25 -11.05 -28.77 27.38
CA PRO A 25 -9.68 -29.19 27.20
C PRO A 25 -8.86 -27.92 26.96
N VAL A 26 -7.83 -27.69 27.79
CA VAL A 26 -6.84 -26.65 27.54
C VAL A 26 -6.34 -26.93 26.13
N VAL A 27 -6.78 -26.09 25.18
CA VAL A 27 -6.23 -26.08 23.83
C VAL A 27 -4.78 -25.66 24.05
N SER A 28 -3.92 -26.66 24.24
CA SER A 28 -2.48 -26.49 24.12
C SER A 28 -2.29 -25.69 22.86
N ALA A 29 -1.71 -24.50 22.99
CA ALA A 29 -1.45 -23.60 21.89
C ALA A 29 -0.54 -24.34 20.92
N SER A 30 -1.15 -25.15 20.05
CA SER A 30 -0.51 -25.73 18.90
C SER A 30 0.01 -24.52 18.16
N SER A 31 1.34 -24.37 18.19
CA SER A 31 2.00 -23.34 17.41
C SER A 31 1.50 -23.54 16.00
N LEU A 32 0.62 -22.65 15.54
CA LEU A 32 0.07 -22.73 14.21
C LEU A 32 1.28 -22.75 13.29
N ILE A 33 1.53 -23.89 12.66
CA ILE A 33 2.62 -24.03 11.70
C ILE A 33 2.20 -23.16 10.53
N LEU A 34 2.67 -21.91 10.55
CA LEU A 34 2.41 -20.96 9.49
C LEU A 34 3.20 -21.42 8.27
N ASP A 35 2.49 -21.55 7.16
CA ASP A 35 3.09 -21.92 5.88
C ASP A 35 4.28 -21.00 5.56
N GLN A 36 5.38 -21.58 5.05
CA GLN A 36 6.59 -20.84 4.74
C GLN A 36 6.31 -19.74 3.69
N ASN A 37 5.37 -19.97 2.78
CA ASN A 37 4.95 -18.97 1.81
C ASN A 37 4.27 -17.77 2.49
N TYR A 38 3.44 -18.02 3.51
CA TYR A 38 2.84 -16.95 4.32
C TYR A 38 3.91 -16.12 5.01
N ILE A 39 4.88 -16.76 5.69
CA ILE A 39 5.97 -16.07 6.39
C ILE A 39 6.79 -15.22 5.42
N ASN A 40 7.12 -15.78 4.25
CA ASN A 40 7.89 -15.08 3.21
C ASN A 40 7.12 -13.85 2.68
N THR A 41 5.82 -14.01 2.37
CA THR A 41 4.97 -12.93 1.86
C THR A 41 4.80 -11.83 2.90
N LYS A 42 4.53 -12.19 4.17
CA LYS A 42 4.46 -11.24 5.29
C LYS A 42 5.73 -10.39 5.38
N ASN A 43 6.90 -11.03 5.31
CA ASN A 43 8.18 -10.33 5.37
C ASN A 43 8.40 -9.41 4.16
N GLN A 44 7.91 -9.77 2.97
CA GLN A 44 7.95 -8.88 1.80
C GLN A 44 7.04 -7.67 1.96
N VAL A 45 5.82 -7.85 2.48
CA VAL A 45 4.88 -6.76 2.77
C VAL A 45 5.48 -5.79 3.78
N ILE A 46 6.04 -6.28 4.88
CA ILE A 46 6.71 -5.44 5.90
C ILE A 46 7.87 -4.66 5.29
N LYS A 47 8.68 -5.29 4.43
CA LYS A 47 9.79 -4.61 3.74
C LYS A 47 9.28 -3.51 2.80
N ALA A 48 8.21 -3.78 2.06
CA ALA A 48 7.60 -2.82 1.15
C ALA A 48 6.99 -1.63 1.92
N GLU A 49 6.25 -1.90 2.99
CA GLU A 49 5.67 -0.88 3.87
C GLU A 49 6.76 0.04 4.45
N ARG A 50 7.82 -0.54 5.02
CA ARG A 50 8.95 0.24 5.55
C ARG A 50 9.60 1.12 4.49
N ARG A 51 9.69 0.64 3.25
CA ARG A 51 10.21 1.45 2.13
C ARG A 51 9.30 2.64 1.88
N ILE A 52 7.98 2.41 1.74
CA ILE A 52 7.01 3.49 1.52
C ILE A 52 7.07 4.53 2.65
N LEU A 53 7.06 4.09 3.90
CA LEU A 53 7.13 5.01 5.06
C LEU A 53 8.41 5.84 5.07
N LYS A 54 9.56 5.24 4.71
CA LYS A 54 10.84 5.96 4.61
C LYS A 54 10.80 7.01 3.50
N GLU A 55 10.30 6.67 2.31
CA GLU A 55 10.20 7.63 1.19
C GLU A 55 9.22 8.77 1.50
N LEU A 56 8.15 8.51 2.25
CA LEU A 56 7.21 9.53 2.71
C LEU A 56 7.74 10.37 3.88
N GLY A 57 8.92 10.05 4.43
CA GLY A 57 9.44 10.71 5.63
C GLY A 57 8.51 10.56 6.85
N PHE A 58 7.76 9.45 6.92
CA PHE A 58 6.70 9.21 7.92
C PHE A 58 5.57 10.27 7.94
N CYS A 59 5.46 11.08 6.89
CA CYS A 59 4.34 11.99 6.68
C CYS A 59 3.14 11.21 6.12
N VAL A 60 2.35 10.60 7.01
CA VAL A 60 1.17 9.79 6.65
C VAL A 60 -0.15 10.54 6.76
N HIS A 61 -0.11 11.80 7.23
CA HIS A 61 -1.30 12.61 7.40
C HIS A 61 -1.62 13.38 6.12
N VAL A 62 -2.79 13.10 5.53
CA VAL A 62 -3.26 13.77 4.32
C VAL A 62 -4.53 14.55 4.65
N LYS A 63 -4.54 15.84 4.29
CA LYS A 63 -5.76 16.64 4.32
C LYS A 63 -6.61 16.32 3.09
N HIS A 64 -7.81 15.82 3.31
CA HIS A 64 -8.74 15.52 2.23
C HIS A 64 -9.70 16.69 1.95
N PRO A 65 -9.93 17.05 0.68
CA PRO A 65 -10.77 18.17 0.28
C PRO A 65 -12.27 17.96 0.48
N HIS A 66 -12.76 16.78 0.89
CA HIS A 66 -14.20 16.51 1.10
C HIS A 66 -14.86 17.54 2.01
N LYS A 67 -14.24 17.81 3.16
CA LYS A 67 -14.74 18.79 4.14
C LYS A 67 -14.61 20.23 3.61
N ILE A 68 -13.53 20.52 2.88
CA ILE A 68 -13.28 21.83 2.28
C ILE A 68 -14.34 22.16 1.24
N ILE A 69 -14.74 21.20 0.42
CA ILE A 69 -15.80 21.38 -0.59
C ILE A 69 -17.11 21.83 0.07
N VAL A 70 -17.53 21.17 1.15
CA VAL A 70 -18.76 21.53 1.87
C VAL A 70 -18.64 22.95 2.44
N MET A 71 -17.51 23.27 3.07
CA MET A 71 -17.26 24.61 3.63
C MET A 71 -17.29 25.71 2.56
N TYR A 72 -16.68 25.46 1.40
CA TYR A 72 -16.67 26.44 0.30
C TYR A 72 -18.06 26.62 -0.30
N LEU A 73 -18.82 25.54 -0.46
CA LEU A 73 -20.20 25.62 -0.95
C LEU A 73 -21.13 26.35 0.03
N GLN A 74 -20.87 26.28 1.34
CA GLN A 74 -21.59 27.08 2.35
C GLN A 74 -21.29 28.58 2.20
N VAL A 75 -20.03 28.95 1.98
CA VAL A 75 -19.64 30.35 1.73
C VAL A 75 -20.26 30.88 0.44
N LEU A 76 -20.48 30.02 -0.55
CA LEU A 76 -21.15 30.35 -1.81
C LEU A 76 -22.69 30.24 -1.74
N GLU A 77 -23.27 29.93 -0.57
CA GLU A 77 -24.71 29.73 -0.36
C GLU A 77 -25.32 28.66 -1.29
N CYS A 78 -24.49 27.70 -1.71
CA CYS A 78 -24.84 26.62 -2.65
C CYS A 78 -24.92 25.25 -1.97
N GLU A 79 -24.75 25.16 -0.65
CA GLU A 79 -24.72 23.92 0.12
C GLU A 79 -26.04 23.14 0.07
N LYS A 80 -27.16 23.85 -0.13
CA LYS A 80 -28.49 23.23 -0.25
C LYS A 80 -28.65 22.46 -1.56
N ASN A 81 -27.84 22.76 -2.58
CA ASN A 81 -27.86 22.04 -3.85
C ASN A 81 -27.09 20.72 -3.71
N GLN A 82 -27.80 19.68 -3.27
CA GLN A 82 -27.25 18.34 -3.08
C GLN A 82 -26.62 17.77 -4.35
N THR A 83 -27.20 18.07 -5.52
CA THR A 83 -26.66 17.61 -6.82
C THR A 83 -25.28 18.22 -7.09
N LEU A 84 -25.09 19.51 -6.81
CA LEU A 84 -23.79 20.17 -6.94
C LEU A 84 -22.77 19.60 -5.96
N VAL A 85 -23.13 19.48 -4.68
CA VAL A 85 -22.26 18.92 -3.63
C VAL A 85 -21.81 17.51 -4.01
N GLN A 86 -22.75 16.65 -4.38
CA GLN A 86 -22.46 15.26 -4.76
C GLN A 86 -21.58 15.20 -6.02
N THR A 87 -21.87 16.03 -7.03
CA THR A 87 -21.08 16.05 -8.26
C THR A 87 -19.64 16.53 -8.00
N ALA A 88 -19.45 17.53 -7.15
CA ALA A 88 -18.13 17.99 -6.74
C ALA A 88 -17.35 16.91 -5.98
N TRP A 89 -18.01 16.17 -5.09
CA TRP A 89 -17.41 15.02 -4.40
C TRP A 89 -17.03 13.91 -5.35
N ASN A 90 -17.86 13.62 -6.36
CA ASN A 90 -17.55 12.60 -7.36
C ASN A 90 -16.29 12.97 -8.15
N TYR A 91 -16.20 14.21 -8.65
CA TYR A 91 -14.98 14.68 -9.33
C TYR A 91 -13.75 14.62 -8.45
N MET A 92 -13.91 14.91 -7.17
CA MET A 92 -12.81 14.84 -6.24
C MET A 92 -12.37 13.40 -5.96
N ASN A 93 -13.29 12.45 -5.81
CA ASN A 93 -12.96 11.03 -5.70
C ASN A 93 -12.23 10.54 -6.97
N ASP A 94 -12.65 11.00 -8.14
CA ASP A 94 -11.96 10.69 -9.40
C ASP A 94 -10.55 11.30 -9.43
N SER A 95 -10.37 12.51 -8.90
CA SER A 95 -9.07 13.18 -8.84
C SER A 95 -8.03 12.42 -8.01
N LEU A 96 -8.44 11.56 -7.04
CA LEU A 96 -7.54 10.67 -6.29
C LEU A 96 -6.85 9.63 -7.18
N ARG A 97 -7.38 9.38 -8.39
CA ARG A 97 -6.78 8.47 -9.39
C ARG A 97 -5.71 9.16 -10.26
N THR A 98 -5.35 10.39 -9.91
CA THR A 98 -4.36 11.23 -10.62
C THR A 98 -3.24 11.67 -9.67
N ASN A 99 -2.30 12.48 -10.17
CA ASN A 99 -1.22 13.05 -9.37
C ASN A 99 -1.52 14.46 -8.82
N VAL A 100 -2.76 14.94 -8.86
CA VAL A 100 -3.05 16.32 -8.43
C VAL A 100 -2.79 16.53 -6.93
N PHE A 101 -2.99 15.51 -6.09
CA PHE A 101 -2.76 15.57 -4.64
C PHE A 101 -1.28 15.70 -4.23
N VAL A 102 -0.35 15.43 -5.15
CA VAL A 102 1.09 15.67 -4.91
C VAL A 102 1.58 16.96 -5.55
N ARG A 103 0.74 17.65 -6.33
CA ARG A 103 1.09 18.87 -7.07
C ARG A 103 0.42 20.13 -6.52
N PHE A 104 -0.76 19.98 -5.92
CA PHE A 104 -1.60 21.10 -5.51
C PHE A 104 -2.10 20.93 -4.08
N GLN A 105 -2.42 22.05 -3.43
CA GLN A 105 -3.02 22.06 -2.10
C GLN A 105 -4.48 21.56 -2.16
N ALA A 106 -4.97 20.99 -1.05
CA ALA A 106 -6.31 20.43 -0.96
C ALA A 106 -7.40 21.50 -1.21
N GLU A 107 -7.14 22.74 -0.80
CA GLU A 107 -7.95 23.93 -1.00
C GLU A 107 -8.16 24.21 -2.51
N THR A 108 -7.08 24.22 -3.29
CA THR A 108 -7.13 24.43 -4.75
C THR A 108 -7.83 23.28 -5.47
N ILE A 109 -7.62 22.03 -5.02
CA ILE A 109 -8.31 20.85 -5.55
C ILE A 109 -9.82 20.94 -5.29
N ALA A 110 -10.23 21.37 -4.10
CA ALA A 110 -11.64 21.60 -3.77
C ALA A 110 -12.26 22.64 -4.71
N CYS A 111 -11.57 23.77 -4.94
CA CYS A 111 -12.01 24.79 -5.89
C CYS A 111 -12.21 24.21 -7.29
N ALA A 112 -11.25 23.44 -7.79
CA ALA A 112 -11.31 22.85 -9.11
C ALA A 112 -12.47 21.85 -9.27
N CYS A 113 -12.75 21.05 -8.23
CA CYS A 113 -13.84 20.09 -8.25
C CYS A 113 -15.22 20.77 -8.24
N ILE A 114 -15.40 21.83 -7.43
CA ILE A 114 -16.61 22.66 -7.44
C ILE A 114 -16.77 23.35 -8.80
N TYR A 115 -15.68 23.90 -9.35
CA TYR A 115 -15.70 24.56 -10.65
C TYR A 115 -16.11 23.61 -11.78
N LEU A 116 -15.56 22.38 -11.79
CA LEU A 116 -15.97 21.32 -12.71
C LEU A 116 -17.45 20.97 -12.57
N ALA A 117 -17.92 20.75 -11.33
CA ALA A 117 -19.31 20.40 -11.04
C ALA A 117 -20.28 21.50 -11.47
N ALA A 118 -19.98 22.75 -11.16
CA ALA A 118 -20.80 23.89 -11.55
C ALA A 118 -20.90 24.01 -13.08
N ARG A 119 -19.78 23.82 -13.81
CA ARG A 119 -19.82 23.82 -15.29
C ARG A 119 -20.59 22.64 -15.86
N ALA A 120 -20.43 21.44 -15.30
CA ALA A 120 -21.17 20.25 -15.73
C ALA A 120 -22.68 20.41 -15.53
N LEU A 121 -23.10 21.06 -14.44
CA LEU A 121 -24.50 21.32 -14.10
C LEU A 121 -25.03 22.65 -14.69
N GLN A 122 -24.21 23.38 -15.47
CA GLN A 122 -24.53 24.69 -16.04
C GLN A 122 -24.99 25.71 -14.98
N MET A 123 -24.46 25.62 -13.77
CA MET A 123 -24.74 26.54 -12.69
C MET A 123 -23.80 27.75 -12.73
N PRO A 124 -24.33 28.99 -12.77
CA PRO A 124 -23.49 30.18 -12.73
C PRO A 124 -22.92 30.40 -11.33
N LEU A 125 -21.60 30.55 -11.23
CA LEU A 125 -20.92 30.99 -10.01
C LEU A 125 -20.36 32.41 -10.19
N PRO A 126 -20.11 33.16 -9.11
CA PRO A 126 -19.60 34.52 -9.20
C PRO A 126 -18.29 34.61 -10.00
N SER A 127 -18.27 35.50 -10.99
CA SER A 127 -17.17 35.62 -11.96
C SER A 127 -16.45 36.97 -11.94
N ARG A 128 -16.94 37.95 -11.17
CA ARG A 128 -16.34 39.29 -11.04
C ARG A 128 -16.35 39.79 -9.59
N PRO A 129 -15.24 39.64 -8.84
CA PRO A 129 -14.09 38.78 -9.15
C PRO A 129 -14.48 37.30 -9.15
N HIS A 130 -13.62 36.43 -9.69
CA HIS A 130 -13.88 35.00 -9.64
C HIS A 130 -13.92 34.49 -8.20
N TRP A 131 -14.97 33.74 -7.85
CA TRP A 131 -15.22 33.27 -6.48
C TRP A 131 -14.03 32.48 -5.88
N TYR A 132 -13.31 31.71 -6.69
CA TYR A 132 -12.21 30.87 -6.24
C TYR A 132 -10.98 31.68 -5.79
N MET A 133 -10.89 32.96 -6.16
CA MET A 133 -9.84 33.86 -5.68
C MET A 133 -9.93 34.10 -4.18
N LEU A 134 -11.15 34.06 -3.61
CA LEU A 134 -11.36 34.18 -2.16
C LEU A 134 -10.65 33.07 -1.38
N PHE A 135 -10.47 31.91 -2.02
CA PHE A 135 -9.86 30.72 -1.44
C PHE A 135 -8.37 30.58 -1.82
N GLY A 136 -7.77 31.59 -2.45
CA GLY A 136 -6.36 31.60 -2.84
C GLY A 136 -6.02 30.69 -4.03
N ALA A 137 -7.02 30.22 -4.80
CA ALA A 137 -6.80 29.41 -5.98
C ALA A 137 -6.65 30.29 -7.24
N THR A 138 -5.72 29.92 -8.12
CA THR A 138 -5.54 30.59 -9.43
C THR A 138 -6.32 29.88 -10.54
N GLU A 139 -6.63 30.61 -11.62
CA GLU A 139 -7.36 30.03 -12.75
C GLU A 139 -6.53 28.94 -13.46
N GLU A 140 -5.21 29.15 -13.54
CA GLU A 140 -4.25 28.23 -14.14
C GLU A 140 -4.23 26.88 -13.42
N GLU A 141 -4.14 26.89 -12.10
CA GLU A 141 -4.15 25.66 -11.28
C GLU A 141 -5.48 24.93 -11.39
N ILE A 142 -6.59 25.67 -11.31
CA ILE A 142 -7.94 25.10 -11.47
C ILE A 142 -8.06 24.42 -12.83
N LYS A 143 -7.65 25.08 -13.92
CA LYS A 143 -7.70 24.51 -15.27
C LYS A 143 -6.84 23.26 -15.39
N ASP A 144 -5.62 23.25 -14.85
CA ASP A 144 -4.74 22.07 -14.91
C ASP A 144 -5.35 20.88 -14.16
N ILE A 145 -5.87 21.11 -12.95
CA ILE A 145 -6.57 20.07 -12.18
C ILE A 145 -7.79 19.57 -12.96
N CYS A 146 -8.62 20.47 -13.50
CA CYS A 146 -9.81 20.08 -14.26
C CYS A 146 -9.46 19.23 -15.49
N ILE A 147 -8.47 19.65 -16.27
CA ILE A 147 -8.02 18.92 -17.46
C ILE A 147 -7.45 17.55 -17.05
N THR A 148 -6.67 17.51 -15.98
CA THR A 148 -6.06 16.26 -15.47
C THR A 148 -7.13 15.26 -15.03
N THR A 149 -8.16 15.71 -14.31
CA THR A 149 -9.31 14.88 -13.93
C THR A 149 -10.09 14.43 -15.16
N LEU A 150 -10.39 15.34 -16.10
CA LEU A 150 -11.17 15.01 -17.31
C LEU A 150 -10.46 13.99 -18.22
N LYS A 151 -9.13 14.02 -18.28
CA LYS A 151 -8.33 13.02 -19.00
C LYS A 151 -8.62 11.60 -18.53
N LEU A 152 -9.06 11.39 -17.27
CA LEU A 152 -9.45 10.05 -16.78
C LEU A 152 -10.60 9.45 -17.60
N TYR A 153 -11.59 10.25 -17.97
CA TYR A 153 -12.76 9.77 -18.70
C TYR A 153 -12.47 9.47 -20.17
N THR A 154 -11.32 9.92 -20.69
CA THR A 154 -10.84 9.59 -22.04
C THR A 154 -10.05 8.28 -22.10
N ARG A 155 -9.72 7.68 -20.95
CA ARG A 155 -8.96 6.43 -20.89
C ARG A 155 -9.80 5.27 -21.40
N LYS A 156 -9.26 4.51 -22.35
CA LYS A 156 -9.88 3.26 -22.81
C LYS A 156 -9.90 2.24 -21.68
N LYS A 157 -10.94 1.39 -21.66
CA LYS A 157 -10.99 0.25 -20.73
C LYS A 157 -9.78 -0.65 -20.98
N PRO A 158 -9.04 -1.06 -19.94
CA PRO A 158 -7.94 -1.99 -20.09
C PRO A 158 -8.45 -3.34 -20.62
N ASP A 159 -7.74 -3.91 -21.60
CA ASP A 159 -7.95 -5.27 -22.08
C ASP A 159 -7.23 -6.24 -21.13
N TYR A 160 -8.01 -6.86 -20.24
CA TYR A 160 -7.49 -7.76 -19.22
C TYR A 160 -6.87 -9.03 -19.81
N ASP A 161 -7.44 -9.58 -20.88
CA ASP A 161 -6.94 -10.81 -21.52
C ASP A 161 -5.55 -10.58 -22.14
N HIS A 162 -5.38 -9.44 -22.82
CA HIS A 162 -4.09 -9.04 -23.34
C HIS A 162 -3.06 -8.81 -22.22
N LEU A 163 -3.47 -8.11 -21.14
CA LEU A 163 -2.61 -7.86 -19.98
C LEU A 163 -2.20 -9.15 -19.27
N GLU A 164 -3.10 -10.11 -19.11
CA GLU A 164 -2.80 -11.39 -18.47
C GLU A 164 -1.80 -12.22 -19.30
N LYS A 165 -1.99 -12.28 -20.62
CA LYS A 165 -1.02 -12.92 -21.54
C LYS A 165 0.36 -12.28 -21.44
N GLU A 166 0.42 -10.95 -21.34
CA GLU A 166 1.67 -10.20 -21.18
C GLU A 166 2.33 -10.50 -19.82
N VAL A 167 1.55 -10.55 -18.74
CA VAL A 167 2.04 -10.91 -17.39
C VAL A 167 2.60 -12.33 -17.39
N GLU A 168 1.91 -13.28 -18.01
CA GLU A 168 2.36 -14.67 -18.04
C GLU A 168 3.65 -14.82 -18.86
N ARG A 169 3.74 -14.13 -20.00
CA ARG A 169 5.00 -14.05 -20.78
C ARG A 169 6.16 -13.52 -19.94
N ARG A 170 5.94 -12.46 -19.14
CA ARG A 170 6.97 -11.88 -18.27
C ARG A 170 7.34 -12.80 -17.10
N LYS A 171 6.38 -13.52 -16.52
CA LYS A 171 6.65 -14.53 -15.48
C LYS A 171 7.52 -15.67 -16.02
N MET A 172 7.19 -16.21 -17.20
CA MET A 172 7.99 -17.25 -17.85
C MET A 172 9.42 -16.77 -18.12
N SER A 173 9.59 -15.58 -18.68
CA SER A 173 10.91 -14.99 -18.91
C SER A 173 11.71 -14.79 -17.61
N LEU A 174 11.05 -14.33 -16.54
CA LEU A 174 11.69 -14.19 -15.23
C LEU A 174 12.10 -15.55 -14.64
N GLN A 175 11.30 -16.59 -14.85
CA GLN A 175 11.60 -17.94 -14.40
C GLN A 175 12.77 -18.55 -15.18
N GLU A 176 12.78 -18.39 -16.51
CA GLU A 176 13.89 -18.82 -17.36
C GLU A 176 15.20 -18.09 -16.99
N ALA A 177 15.15 -16.77 -16.78
CA ALA A 177 16.31 -16.00 -16.34
C ALA A 177 16.81 -16.47 -14.96
N LYS A 178 15.91 -16.81 -14.04
CA LYS A 178 16.28 -17.40 -12.73
C LYS A 178 16.90 -18.79 -12.87
N LEU A 179 16.44 -19.63 -13.81
CA LEU A 179 17.02 -20.95 -14.07
C LEU A 179 18.41 -20.85 -14.71
N LYS A 180 18.56 -19.97 -15.71
CA LYS A 180 19.86 -19.67 -16.34
C LYS A 180 20.87 -19.11 -15.31
N ALA A 181 20.44 -18.19 -14.45
CA ALA A 181 21.28 -17.65 -13.38
C ALA A 181 21.68 -18.69 -12.31
N LYS A 182 20.92 -19.80 -12.21
CA LYS A 182 21.25 -20.95 -11.35
C LYS A 182 22.11 -22.02 -12.06
N GLY A 183 22.51 -21.81 -13.31
CA GLY A 183 23.42 -22.69 -14.05
C GLY A 183 22.81 -23.97 -14.63
N LEU A 184 21.47 -24.06 -14.73
CA LEU A 184 20.78 -25.21 -15.33
C LEU A 184 20.41 -24.91 -16.79
N ASN A 185 21.09 -25.56 -17.74
CA ASN A 185 20.67 -25.60 -19.14
C ASN A 185 19.56 -26.66 -19.34
N PRO A 186 18.57 -26.43 -20.23
CA PRO A 186 17.46 -27.36 -20.47
C PRO A 186 17.85 -28.58 -21.32
N ASP A 187 19.00 -28.56 -22.01
CA ASP A 187 19.56 -29.74 -22.67
C ASP A 187 20.56 -30.40 -21.73
N GLY A 188 20.26 -31.62 -21.30
CA GLY A 188 21.01 -32.43 -20.35
C GLY A 188 22.42 -32.86 -20.80
N THR A 189 23.22 -31.94 -21.31
CA THR A 189 24.66 -32.15 -21.50
C THR A 189 25.37 -31.64 -20.26
N PRO A 190 26.08 -32.50 -19.50
CA PRO A 190 26.81 -32.03 -18.33
C PRO A 190 27.92 -31.08 -18.79
N ALA A 191 27.96 -29.87 -18.22
CA ALA A 191 29.10 -28.99 -18.36
C ALA A 191 30.30 -29.68 -17.71
N LEU A 192 31.22 -30.15 -18.54
CA LEU A 192 32.47 -30.73 -18.10
C LEU A 192 33.21 -29.69 -17.25
N SER A 193 33.49 -30.05 -16.01
CA SER A 193 34.33 -29.30 -15.09
C SER A 193 35.71 -29.07 -15.70
N ASN A 194 36.07 -27.81 -16.00
CA ASN A 194 37.46 -27.45 -16.24
C ASN A 194 38.06 -26.93 -14.93
N LEU A 195 38.53 -27.88 -14.11
CA LEU A 195 39.54 -27.63 -13.08
C LEU A 195 40.88 -27.43 -13.79
N GLY A 196 41.33 -26.18 -13.88
CA GLY A 196 42.62 -25.82 -14.45
C GLY A 196 42.91 -24.36 -14.15
N GLY A 197 43.53 -24.12 -13.01
CA GLY A 197 43.73 -22.79 -12.45
C GLY A 197 44.70 -21.92 -13.23
N PHE A 198 44.45 -20.62 -13.18
CA PHE A 198 45.48 -19.59 -13.20
C PHE A 198 44.97 -18.39 -12.38
N SER A 199 45.64 -18.10 -11.27
CA SER A 199 45.73 -16.75 -10.71
C SER A 199 47.06 -16.16 -11.13
N PRO A 200 47.13 -14.85 -11.37
CA PRO A 200 48.08 -14.07 -10.58
C PRO A 200 47.50 -12.73 -10.07
N GLY A 201 47.61 -12.56 -8.75
CA GLY A 201 48.06 -11.35 -8.04
C GLY A 201 47.53 -9.95 -8.44
N SER A 202 46.57 -9.49 -7.64
CA SER A 202 46.46 -8.17 -6.97
C SER A 202 47.39 -7.00 -7.35
N LYS A 203 46.79 -5.82 -7.61
CA LYS A 203 47.00 -4.54 -6.86
C LYS A 203 45.74 -3.65 -6.93
N PRO A 204 45.51 -2.76 -5.93
CA PRO A 204 44.24 -2.05 -5.74
C PRO A 204 44.18 -0.76 -6.57
N CYS A 205 43.02 -0.45 -7.14
CA CYS A 205 42.72 0.87 -7.67
C CYS A 205 41.73 1.57 -6.73
N GLU A 206 42.27 2.45 -5.88
CA GLU A 206 41.53 3.60 -5.37
C GLU A 206 41.12 4.49 -6.56
N CYS A 207 39.85 4.87 -6.61
CA CYS A 207 39.39 6.10 -7.25
C CYS A 207 38.19 6.61 -6.45
N THR A 208 38.53 7.29 -5.36
CA THR A 208 37.79 8.43 -4.83
C THR A 208 37.39 9.36 -5.97
N LEU A 209 36.13 9.75 -6.05
CA LEU A 209 35.68 11.10 -6.43
C LEU A 209 34.24 11.30 -5.95
N PRO A 210 33.83 12.54 -5.65
CA PRO A 210 33.25 12.88 -4.37
C PRO A 210 31.76 13.25 -4.46
N TRP A 211 31.00 12.83 -3.46
CA TRP A 211 29.75 13.49 -3.12
C TRP A 211 30.05 14.73 -2.29
N LEU A 212 29.94 15.92 -2.90
CA LEU A 212 29.70 17.18 -2.19
C LEU A 212 29.06 18.21 -3.14
N PHE A 213 27.77 18.45 -2.88
CA PHE A 213 26.99 19.71 -2.99
C PHE A 213 26.99 20.49 -4.31
N ILE A 214 25.79 20.60 -4.91
CA ILE A 214 24.85 21.75 -4.77
C ILE A 214 23.44 21.16 -4.60
#